data_AF-A0A0Q9Q8K6-F1
#
_entry.id   AF-A0A0Q9Q8K6-F1
#
_cell.length_a   1.000
_cell.length_b   1.000
_cell.length_c   1.000
_cell.angle_alpha   90.00
_cell.angle_beta   90.00
_cell.angle_gamma   90.00
#
_symmetry.space_group_name_H-M   'P 1'
#
loop_
_entity.id
_entity.type
_entity.pdbx_description
1 polymer ?
#
loop_
_entity_poly.entity_id
_entity_poly.type
_entity_poly.pdbx_seq_one_letter_code
_entity_poly.pdbx_strand_id
1 'polypeptide(L)' 'MDITPQEESMIKAFREAALPPLYVLIRIRNEILNDTVNVEKSRRDDVVNTLEKFIAPLWVDFHGEKYLQVEE' A
#
# COMPACT_ATOMS: atom_id res chain seq x y z
N MET A 1 -8.48 -25.23 4.63
CA MET A 1 -7.95 -24.39 5.72
C MET A 1 -9.14 -23.58 6.18
N ASP A 2 -9.62 -23.83 7.39
CA ASP A 2 -10.83 -23.19 7.89
C ASP A 2 -10.46 -21.81 8.44
N ILE A 3 -11.06 -20.78 7.87
CA ILE A 3 -10.85 -19.38 8.26
C ILE A 3 -11.68 -19.16 9.53
N THR A 4 -11.05 -18.64 10.57
CA THR A 4 -11.72 -18.32 11.83
C THR A 4 -12.63 -17.10 11.67
N PRO A 5 -13.69 -16.95 12.49
CA PRO A 5 -14.57 -15.77 12.44
C PRO A 5 -13.82 -14.44 12.62
N GLN A 6 -12.72 -14.44 13.37
CA GLN A 6 -11.85 -13.28 13.55
C GLN A 6 -11.12 -12.92 12.25
N GLU A 7 -10.54 -13.92 11.58
CA GLU A 7 -9.87 -13.73 10.28
C GLU A 7 -10.85 -13.28 9.20
N GLU A 8 -12.08 -13.81 9.22
CA GLU A 8 -13.15 -13.43 8.30
C GLU A 8 -13.57 -11.96 8.51
N SER A 9 -13.70 -11.52 9.77
CA SER A 9 -13.98 -10.12 10.11
C SER A 9 -12.83 -9.19 9.72
N MET A 10 -11.58 -9.64 9.82
CA MET A 10 -10.40 -8.88 9.38
C MET A 10 -10.36 -8.75 7.86
N ILE A 11 -10.58 -9.83 7.13
CA ILE A 11 -10.62 -9.85 5.65
C ILE A 11 -11.76 -8.98 5.14
N LYS A 12 -12.92 -9.05 5.79
CA LYS A 12 -14.07 -8.20 5.49
C LYS A 12 -13.74 -6.74 5.74
N ALA A 13 -13.12 -6.40 6.87
CA ALA A 13 -12.66 -5.04 7.16
C ALA A 13 -11.62 -4.56 6.13
N PHE A 14 -10.69 -5.40 5.65
CA PHE A 14 -9.73 -5.01 4.61
C PHE A 14 -10.37 -4.79 3.23
N ARG A 15 -11.39 -5.59 2.88
CA ARG A 15 -12.16 -5.41 1.64
C ARG A 15 -13.10 -4.20 1.70
N GLU A 16 -13.77 -4.00 2.83
CA GLU A 16 -14.70 -2.89 3.07
C GLU A 16 -13.98 -1.57 3.31
N ALA A 17 -12.76 -1.61 3.86
CA ALA A 17 -11.93 -0.41 4.02
C ALA A 17 -11.55 0.22 2.68
N ALA A 18 -11.86 -0.41 1.55
CA ALA A 18 -11.49 0.04 0.22
C ALA A 18 -10.06 0.58 0.23
N LEU A 19 -9.14 -0.12 0.93
CA LEU A 19 -7.81 0.40 1.18
C LEU A 19 -7.26 0.76 -0.18
N PRO A 20 -7.05 2.07 -0.46
CA PRO A 20 -6.71 2.48 -1.81
C PRO A 20 -5.49 1.68 -2.21
N PRO A 21 -5.37 1.17 -3.44
CA PRO A 21 -4.19 0.46 -3.91
C PRO A 21 -2.88 1.13 -3.45
N LEU A 22 -2.90 2.46 -3.36
CA LEU A 22 -1.90 3.31 -2.73
C LEU A 22 -1.48 2.92 -1.29
N TYR A 23 -2.41 2.71 -0.35
CA TYR A 23 -2.09 2.34 1.04
C TYR A 23 -1.36 1.01 1.12
N VAL A 24 -1.83 0.01 0.35
CA VAL A 24 -1.20 -1.31 0.29
C VAL A 24 0.21 -1.20 -0.30
N LEU A 25 0.38 -0.43 -1.36
CA LEU A 25 1.69 -0.20 -1.98
C LEU A 25 2.66 0.52 -1.02
N ILE A 26 2.19 1.52 -0.28
CA ILE A 26 2.99 2.22 0.75
C ILE A 26 3.41 1.26 1.86
N ARG A 27 2.50 0.40 2.33
CA ARG A 27 2.81 -0.59 3.36
C ARG A 27 3.89 -1.56 2.89
N ILE A 28 3.73 -2.14 1.69
CA ILE A 28 4.72 -3.06 1.11
C ILE A 28 6.08 -2.38 0.94
N ARG A 29 6.10 -1.13 0.44
CA ARG A 29 7.33 -0.33 0.31
C ARG A 29 8.03 -0.18 1.66
N ASN A 30 7.28 0.08 2.74
CA ASN A 30 7.84 0.23 4.07
C ASN A 30 8.30 -1.08 4.70
N GLU A 31 7.58 -2.19 4.49
CA GLU A 31 8.02 -3.51 4.96
C GLU A 31 9.35 -3.91 4.28
N ILE A 32 9.47 -3.70 2.97
CA ILE A 32 10.69 -4.00 2.21
C ILE A 32 11.85 -3.09 2.62
N LEU A 33 11.61 -1.77 2.79
CA LEU A 33 12.64 -0.83 3.23
C LEU A 33 13.24 -1.22 4.59
N ASN A 34 12.43 -1.78 5.48
CA ASN A 34 12.86 -2.19 6.82
C ASN A 34 13.39 -3.63 6.88
N ASP A 35 13.31 -4.41 5.79
CA ASP A 35 13.91 -5.73 5.73
C ASP A 35 15.43 -5.61 5.54
N THR A 36 16.15 -5.59 6.66
CA THR A 36 17.61 -5.54 6.71
C THR A 36 18.25 -6.91 6.84
N VAL A 37 17.45 -7.96 6.99
CA VAL A 37 17.93 -9.31 7.34
C VAL A 37 17.82 -10.27 6.16
N ASN A 38 16.74 -10.21 5.38
CA ASN A 38 16.46 -11.19 4.33
C ASN A 38 16.77 -10.68 2.91
N VAL A 39 16.93 -9.36 2.74
CA VAL A 39 17.13 -8.73 1.44
C VAL A 39 18.40 -7.89 1.44
N GLU A 40 19.27 -8.14 0.45
CA GLU A 40 20.46 -7.32 0.24
C GLU A 40 20.09 -5.87 -0.04
N LYS A 41 20.89 -4.94 0.51
CA LYS A 41 20.62 -3.51 0.45
C LYS A 41 20.38 -2.99 -0.97
N SER A 42 21.23 -3.36 -1.94
CA SER A 42 21.09 -2.92 -3.33
C SER A 42 19.74 -3.33 -3.93
N ARG A 43 19.36 -4.59 -3.73
CA ARG A 43 18.11 -5.13 -4.23
C ARG A 43 16.88 -4.56 -3.53
N ARG A 44 17.00 -4.29 -2.22
CA ARG A 44 15.97 -3.58 -1.47
C ARG A 44 15.78 -2.17 -2.01
N ASP A 45 16.86 -1.44 -2.22
CA ASP A 45 16.82 -0.06 -2.71
C ASP A 45 16.21 0.00 -4.14
N ASP A 46 16.53 -0.97 -5.01
CA ASP A 46 15.93 -1.10 -6.35
C ASP A 46 14.42 -1.35 -6.31
N VAL A 47 13.97 -2.22 -5.41
CA VAL A 47 12.54 -2.53 -5.25
C VAL A 47 11.79 -1.34 -4.65
N VAL A 48 12.37 -0.66 -3.64
CA VAL A 48 11.80 0.56 -3.05
C VAL A 48 11.66 1.66 -4.10
N ASN A 49 12.70 1.94 -4.88
CA ASN A 49 12.68 2.93 -5.95
C ASN A 49 11.64 2.59 -7.03
N THR A 50 11.45 1.32 -7.32
CA THR A 50 10.43 0.86 -8.27
C THR A 50 9.02 1.10 -7.72
N LEU A 51 8.77 0.74 -6.46
CA LEU A 51 7.49 0.98 -5.78
C LEU A 51 7.18 2.48 -5.68
N GLU A 52 8.17 3.34 -5.42
CA GLU A 52 7.98 4.79 -5.37
C GLU A 52 7.47 5.37 -6.71
N LYS A 53 7.95 4.83 -7.85
CA LYS A 53 7.45 5.24 -9.17
C LYS A 53 5.98 4.88 -9.40
N PHE A 54 5.48 3.81 -8.79
CA PHE A 54 4.07 3.42 -8.85
C PHE A 54 3.21 4.17 -7.82
N ILE A 55 3.77 4.47 -6.64
CA ILE A 55 3.09 5.20 -5.57
C ILE A 55 2.90 6.67 -5.93
N ALA A 56 3.92 7.32 -6.50
CA ALA A 56 3.91 8.75 -6.80
C ALA A 56 2.69 9.22 -7.63
N PRO A 57 2.35 8.61 -8.79
CA PRO A 57 1.17 9.02 -9.55
C PRO A 57 -0.13 8.77 -8.78
N LEU A 58 -0.25 7.61 -8.12
CA LEU A 58 -1.44 7.26 -7.34
C LEU A 58 -1.67 8.22 -6.15
N TRP A 59 -0.59 8.73 -5.55
CA TRP A 59 -0.66 9.74 -4.49
C TRP A 59 -1.17 11.08 -5.03
N VAL A 60 -0.67 11.50 -6.20
CA VAL A 60 -1.14 12.72 -6.87
C VAL A 60 -2.61 12.60 -7.26
N ASP A 61 -3.03 11.48 -7.84
CA ASP A 61 -4.41 11.24 -8.24
C ASP A 61 -5.35 11.22 -7.03
N PHE A 62 -4.98 10.51 -5.96
CA PHE A 62 -5.76 10.46 -4.71
C PHE A 62 -5.95 11.84 -4.07
N HIS A 63 -4.93 12.70 -4.14
CA HIS A 63 -5.03 14.05 -3.61
C HIS A 63 -5.71 15.02 -4.59
N GLY A 64 -5.55 14.84 -5.90
CA GLY A 64 -6.20 15.65 -6.94
C GLY A 64 -7.70 15.42 -7.05
N GLU A 65 -8.16 14.16 -6.97
CA GLU A 65 -9.59 13.81 -6.90
C GLU A 65 -10.24 14.39 -5.64
N LYS A 66 -9.50 14.45 -4.53
CA LYS A 66 -9.94 15.11 -3.29
C LYS A 66 -10.11 16.62 -3.43
N TYR A 67 -9.40 17.30 -4.33
CA TYR A 67 -9.62 18.73 -4.59
C TYR A 67 -10.86 18.95 -5.47
N LEU A 68 -11.13 18.09 -6.45
CA LEU A 68 -12.31 18.18 -7.31
C LEU A 68 -13.63 17.90 -6.58
N GLN A 69 -13.65 17.00 -5.59
CA GLN A 69 -14.85 16.74 -4.78
C GLN A 69 -15.18 17.83 -3.74
N VAL A 70 -14.28 18.80 -3.53
CA VAL A 70 -14.47 19.89 -2.57
C VAL A 70 -14.95 21.18 -3.25
N GLU A 71 -14.93 21.23 -4.59
CA GLU A 71 -15.42 22.36 -5.39
C GLU A 71 -16.82 22.15 -5.99
N GLU A 72 -17.53 21.06 -5.66
CA GLU A 72 -18.95 20.81 -6.00
C GLU A 72 -19.92 21.21 -4.87
#